data_AF-A0A1Y4CDJ1-F1
#
_entry.id   AF-A0A1Y4CDJ1-F1
#
_cell.length_a   1.000
_cell.length_b   1.000
_cell.length_c   1.000
_cell.angle_alpha   90.00
_cell.angle_beta   90.00
_cell.angle_gamma   90.00
#
_symmetry.space_group_name_H-M   'P 1'
#
loop_
_entity.id
_entity.type
_entity.pdbx_description
1 polymer ?
#
loop_
_entity_poly.entity_id
_entity_poly.type
_entity_poly.pdbx_seq_one_letter_code
_entity_poly.pdbx_strand_id
1 'polypeptide(L)'
;MLYIEGEEARSMTIKELETSLGMTRANIRFYEQEGFLTPERGANNYRIYSEEDVETLRKIKLLRQLGLPLDTIKQVQSGELGLDTALARQQRTLEEQRAELAWADRVCASMRSDRVEYATLDAQKYLDTLDRPAEGEGYFSLRKDSTPMVAYPWRRFFARWLDLFLYGTLWSAFGLLVMRFNPPDNLFINLLSMYRDYVTMLVVEPFLLSTWGYTPGKWIFGLQVRDPYGKKLGWTAAMSRTWLVFAKGEGYGIPFYNLYRYYKSYRACADCETLPWEEECGYAIKDTRARRCWGFVGAAAVLFALLLLSIAQAQMPRHRGMLTAEQYVANVNDLYHYITQSSDQVMDENGHWEERTNTIQLFGNGSPDHQLTLNEEGKVTAVTLTEEVKGQQVISDTTFSKQLAALSFAAAVGNYNGISWLRSGVLADISEGGFEDYTIQAGDVTITQTVLREGYQDAGGWLFAGDSVPEEQLYYRMEFTMTLQD
;
A
#
# COMPACT_ATOMS: atom_id res chain seq x y z
N MET A 1 -70.26 27.62 -1.65
CA MET A 1 -68.82 27.30 -1.56
C MET A 1 -68.58 26.85 -0.12
N LEU A 2 -68.73 25.56 0.15
CA LEU A 2 -68.42 24.94 1.44
C LEU A 2 -67.48 23.78 1.13
N TYR A 3 -66.28 23.90 1.69
CA TYR A 3 -65.14 23.04 1.45
C TYR A 3 -65.46 21.61 1.88
N ILE A 4 -65.17 20.65 0.98
CA ILE A 4 -65.05 19.24 1.33
C ILE A 4 -63.84 19.15 2.26
N GLU A 5 -64.06 18.80 3.52
CA GLU A 5 -62.99 18.41 4.45
C GLU A 5 -62.22 17.25 3.79
N GLY A 6 -60.97 17.52 3.42
CA GLY A 6 -60.07 16.50 2.91
C GLY A 6 -59.83 15.44 3.98
N GLU A 7 -59.85 14.18 3.58
CA GLU A 7 -59.35 13.07 4.40
C GLU A 7 -57.98 13.42 4.97
N GLU A 8 -57.89 13.65 6.29
CA GLU A 8 -56.61 13.71 6.97
C GLU A 8 -55.91 12.36 6.75
N ALA A 9 -54.85 12.36 5.94
CA ALA A 9 -53.99 11.20 5.76
C ALA A 9 -53.49 10.74 7.12
N ARG A 10 -54.00 9.60 7.59
CA ARG A 10 -53.66 9.04 8.90
C ARG A 10 -52.17 8.76 8.91
N SER A 11 -51.44 9.49 9.76
CA SER A 11 -50.00 9.44 9.80
C SER A 11 -49.55 8.93 11.17
N MET A 12 -48.59 8.01 11.18
CA MET A 12 -48.21 7.26 12.38
C MET A 12 -46.78 7.56 12.81
N THR A 13 -46.55 7.60 14.11
CA THR A 13 -45.21 7.62 14.69
C THR A 13 -44.63 6.20 14.77
N ILE A 14 -43.31 6.10 14.91
CA ILE A 14 -42.63 4.79 15.03
C ILE A 14 -43.13 3.96 16.23
N LYS A 15 -43.61 4.61 17.30
CA LYS A 15 -44.15 3.94 18.50
C LYS A 15 -45.52 3.32 18.22
N GLU A 16 -46.33 4.01 17.42
CA GLU A 16 -47.64 3.51 17.01
C GLU A 16 -47.48 2.37 16.00
N LEU A 17 -46.52 2.45 15.08
CA LEU A 17 -46.16 1.34 14.19
C LEU A 17 -45.67 0.10 14.93
N GLU A 18 -44.85 0.28 15.95
CA GLU A 18 -44.38 -0.83 16.79
C GLU A 18 -45.54 -1.57 17.46
N THR A 19 -46.53 -0.81 17.94
CA THR A 19 -47.72 -1.36 18.58
C THR A 19 -48.67 -2.02 17.56
N SER A 20 -48.89 -1.39 16.40
CA SER A 20 -49.85 -1.87 15.40
C SER A 20 -49.33 -3.06 14.59
N LEU A 21 -48.03 -3.09 14.29
CA LEU A 21 -47.41 -4.13 13.46
C LEU A 21 -46.67 -5.18 14.29
N GLY A 22 -46.47 -4.97 15.59
CA GLY A 22 -45.70 -5.88 16.44
C GLY A 22 -44.24 -6.01 15.98
N MET A 23 -43.68 -4.93 15.43
CA MET A 23 -42.31 -4.86 14.92
C MET A 23 -41.51 -3.94 15.81
N THR A 24 -40.31 -4.35 16.21
CA THR A 24 -39.46 -3.46 17.01
C THR A 24 -39.08 -2.21 16.21
N ARG A 25 -38.85 -1.08 16.89
CA ARG A 25 -38.34 0.13 16.23
C ARG A 25 -37.04 -0.11 15.44
N ALA A 26 -36.22 -1.05 15.91
CA ALA A 26 -35.00 -1.45 15.22
C ALA A 26 -35.30 -2.06 13.85
N ASN A 27 -36.29 -2.95 13.75
CA ASN A 27 -36.70 -3.55 12.47
C ASN A 27 -37.22 -2.49 11.49
N ILE A 28 -38.02 -1.54 11.97
CA ILE A 28 -38.59 -0.46 11.13
C ILE A 28 -37.46 0.45 10.60
N ARG A 29 -36.54 0.88 11.48
CA ARG A 29 -35.37 1.67 11.08
C ARG A 29 -34.44 0.93 10.13
N PHE A 30 -34.31 -0.38 10.31
CA PHE A 30 -33.52 -1.20 9.42
C PHE A 30 -34.13 -1.22 8.01
N TYR A 31 -35.46 -1.36 7.88
CA TYR A 31 -36.11 -1.30 6.56
C TYR A 31 -36.06 0.10 5.93
N GLU A 32 -36.11 1.18 6.72
CA GLU A 32 -35.82 2.54 6.25
C GLU A 32 -34.39 2.65 5.69
N GLN A 33 -33.38 2.13 6.42
CA GLN A 33 -31.98 2.14 5.98
C GLN A 33 -31.74 1.32 4.71
N GLU A 34 -32.40 0.17 4.60
CA GLU A 34 -32.38 -0.69 3.41
C GLU A 34 -33.19 -0.10 2.24
N GLY A 35 -33.83 1.06 2.43
CA GLY A 35 -34.51 1.82 1.38
C GLY A 35 -35.89 1.28 0.99
N PHE A 36 -36.55 0.53 1.86
CA PHE A 36 -37.91 0.06 1.63
C PHE A 36 -38.97 1.15 1.82
N LEU A 37 -38.65 2.18 2.60
CA LEU A 37 -39.54 3.26 3.02
C LEU A 37 -38.77 4.58 3.04
N THR A 38 -39.47 5.68 2.81
CA THR A 38 -38.90 7.03 2.88
C THR A 38 -39.87 7.94 3.66
N PRO A 39 -39.96 7.78 5.00
CA PRO A 39 -40.90 8.54 5.80
C PRO A 39 -40.51 10.02 5.85
N GLU A 40 -41.52 10.89 5.80
CA GLU A 40 -41.31 12.33 5.93
C GLU A 40 -40.99 12.72 7.38
N ARG A 41 -40.43 13.92 7.55
CA ARG A 41 -40.22 14.51 8.86
C ARG A 41 -41.30 15.55 9.13
N GLY A 42 -42.04 15.37 10.21
CA GLY A 42 -43.03 16.34 10.66
C GLY A 42 -42.41 17.64 11.17
N ALA A 43 -43.25 18.65 11.43
CA ALA A 43 -42.85 19.96 11.94
C ALA A 43 -42.08 19.91 13.28
N ASN A 44 -42.25 18.84 14.05
CA ASN A 44 -41.55 18.56 15.31
C ASN A 44 -40.25 17.76 15.12
N ASN A 45 -39.78 17.62 13.87
CA ASN A 45 -38.60 16.85 13.45
C ASN A 45 -38.65 15.33 13.77
N TYR A 46 -39.83 14.82 14.14
CA TYR A 46 -40.07 13.38 14.26
C TYR A 46 -40.43 12.78 12.90
N ARG A 47 -40.07 11.50 12.71
CA ARG A 47 -40.49 10.73 11.54
C ARG A 47 -41.98 10.44 11.60
N ILE A 48 -42.66 10.73 10.51
CA ILE A 48 -44.07 10.49 10.30
C ILE A 48 -44.19 9.50 9.14
N TYR A 49 -44.85 8.37 9.39
CA TYR A 49 -45.06 7.31 8.42
C TYR A 49 -46.47 7.43 7.85
N SER A 50 -46.56 7.38 6.53
CA SER A 50 -47.83 7.38 5.80
C SER A 50 -48.53 6.02 5.91
N GLU A 51 -49.83 5.97 5.54
CA GLU A 51 -50.53 4.68 5.45
C GLU A 51 -49.88 3.76 4.38
N GLU A 52 -49.28 4.32 3.33
CA GLU A 52 -48.53 3.56 2.32
C GLU A 52 -47.27 2.91 2.91
N ASP A 53 -46.56 3.62 3.79
CA ASP A 53 -45.43 3.05 4.52
C ASP A 53 -45.87 1.89 5.44
N VAL A 54 -47.03 2.03 6.07
CA VAL A 54 -47.60 0.99 6.94
C VAL A 54 -47.95 -0.24 6.12
N GLU A 55 -48.60 -0.08 4.97
CA GLU A 55 -48.91 -1.17 4.04
C GLU A 55 -47.65 -1.85 3.50
N THR A 56 -46.61 -1.07 3.19
CA THR A 56 -45.32 -1.60 2.76
C THR A 56 -44.67 -2.44 3.86
N LEU A 57 -44.68 -1.97 5.11
CA LEU A 57 -44.21 -2.75 6.25
C LEU A 57 -45.02 -4.03 6.48
N ARG A 58 -46.34 -4.00 6.29
CA ARG A 58 -47.21 -5.20 6.36
C ARG A 58 -46.79 -6.24 5.32
N LYS A 59 -46.56 -5.82 4.08
CA LYS A 59 -46.09 -6.69 2.99
C LYS A 59 -44.71 -7.29 3.29
N ILE A 60 -43.75 -6.47 3.74
CA ILE A 60 -42.41 -6.94 4.13
C ILE A 60 -42.52 -7.97 5.25
N LYS A 61 -43.30 -7.67 6.30
CA LYS A 61 -43.51 -8.59 7.43
C LYS A 61 -44.03 -9.95 6.95
N LEU A 62 -45.07 -9.96 6.11
CA LEU A 62 -45.64 -11.19 5.58
C LEU A 62 -44.61 -12.00 4.77
N LEU A 63 -43.94 -11.37 3.80
CA LEU A 63 -42.99 -12.06 2.94
C LEU A 63 -41.76 -12.57 3.70
N ARG A 64 -41.30 -11.83 4.72
CA ARG A 64 -40.25 -12.29 5.63
C ARG A 64 -40.70 -13.48 6.47
N GLN A 65 -41.94 -13.50 6.94
CA GLN A 65 -42.50 -14.65 7.66
C GLN A 65 -42.63 -15.90 6.78
N LEU A 66 -42.80 -15.73 5.47
CA LEU A 66 -42.75 -16.82 4.49
C LEU A 66 -41.33 -17.28 4.13
N GLY A 67 -40.31 -16.61 4.67
CA GLY A 67 -38.90 -16.96 4.50
C GLY A 67 -38.21 -16.31 3.31
N LEU A 68 -38.84 -15.36 2.59
CA LEU A 68 -38.20 -14.68 1.48
C LEU A 68 -37.07 -13.74 1.98
N PRO A 69 -35.87 -13.74 1.37
CA PRO A 69 -34.80 -12.82 1.72
C PRO A 69 -35.14 -11.37 1.30
N LEU A 70 -34.55 -10.39 1.98
CA LEU A 70 -34.88 -8.97 1.78
C LEU A 70 -34.58 -8.50 0.36
N ASP A 71 -33.48 -8.96 -0.24
CA ASP A 71 -33.12 -8.62 -1.62
C ASP A 71 -34.21 -9.05 -2.62
N THR A 72 -34.78 -10.25 -2.43
CA THR A 72 -35.92 -10.72 -3.24
C THR A 72 -37.17 -9.87 -3.02
N ILE A 73 -37.44 -9.47 -1.77
CA ILE A 73 -38.59 -8.58 -1.47
C ILE A 73 -38.40 -7.22 -2.16
N LYS A 74 -37.17 -6.70 -2.20
CA LYS A 74 -36.84 -5.44 -2.87
C LYS A 74 -36.94 -5.53 -4.40
N GLN A 75 -36.52 -6.63 -5.00
CA GLN A 75 -36.73 -6.92 -6.43
C GLN A 75 -38.21 -7.04 -6.77
N VAL A 76 -39.01 -7.64 -5.89
CA VAL A 76 -40.47 -7.71 -6.06
C VAL A 76 -41.11 -6.33 -5.92
N GLN A 77 -40.65 -5.50 -4.97
CA GLN A 77 -41.16 -4.14 -4.77
C GLN A 77 -40.86 -3.21 -5.96
N SER A 78 -39.68 -3.34 -6.58
CA SER A 78 -39.26 -2.56 -7.75
C SER A 78 -39.83 -3.07 -9.08
N GLY A 79 -40.45 -4.26 -9.09
CA GLY A 79 -40.99 -4.88 -10.30
C GLY A 79 -39.96 -5.64 -11.15
N GLU A 80 -38.70 -5.72 -10.71
CA GLU A 80 -37.65 -6.51 -11.37
C GLU A 80 -37.94 -8.02 -11.34
N LEU A 81 -38.65 -8.48 -10.31
CA LEU A 81 -39.08 -9.88 -10.15
C LEU A 81 -40.58 -9.95 -9.89
N GLY A 82 -41.29 -10.79 -10.64
CA GLY A 82 -42.70 -11.06 -10.37
C GLY A 82 -42.90 -11.76 -9.02
N LEU A 83 -43.87 -11.29 -8.22
CA LEU A 83 -44.21 -11.90 -6.92
C LEU A 83 -44.53 -13.40 -7.06
N ASP A 84 -45.26 -13.79 -8.10
CA ASP A 84 -45.60 -15.19 -8.40
C ASP A 84 -44.34 -16.06 -8.55
N THR A 85 -43.36 -15.58 -9.33
CA THR A 85 -42.08 -16.29 -9.52
C THR A 85 -41.29 -16.42 -8.21
N ALA A 86 -41.27 -15.36 -7.39
CA ALA A 86 -40.61 -15.38 -6.09
C ALA A 86 -41.27 -16.40 -5.14
N LEU A 87 -42.60 -16.44 -5.12
CA LEU A 87 -43.37 -17.39 -4.31
C LEU A 87 -43.22 -18.83 -4.80
N ALA A 88 -43.26 -19.07 -6.12
CA ALA A 88 -43.05 -20.40 -6.70
C ALA A 88 -41.66 -20.95 -6.37
N ARG A 89 -40.62 -20.10 -6.43
CA ARG A 89 -39.27 -20.48 -5.99
C ARG A 89 -39.25 -20.84 -4.52
N GLN A 90 -39.85 -20.01 -3.67
CA GLN A 90 -39.89 -20.27 -2.23
C GLN A 90 -40.68 -21.53 -1.87
N GLN A 91 -41.80 -21.79 -2.56
CA GLN A 91 -42.58 -23.02 -2.39
C GLN A 91 -41.74 -24.25 -2.71
N ARG A 92 -41.00 -24.23 -3.82
CA ARG A 92 -40.09 -25.32 -4.17
C ARG A 92 -39.02 -25.55 -3.10
N THR A 93 -38.40 -24.48 -2.58
CA THR A 93 -37.45 -24.57 -1.47
C THR A 93 -38.08 -25.19 -0.22
N LEU A 94 -39.32 -24.79 0.12
CA LEU A 94 -40.03 -25.32 1.28
C LEU A 94 -40.43 -26.80 1.09
N GLU A 95 -40.78 -27.21 -0.14
CA GLU A 95 -41.07 -28.61 -0.48
C GLU A 95 -39.81 -29.48 -0.36
N GLU A 96 -38.68 -29.01 -0.86
CA GLU A 96 -37.38 -29.65 -0.72
C GLU A 96 -37.01 -29.79 0.77
N GLN A 97 -37.14 -28.72 1.56
CA GLN A 97 -36.92 -28.76 3.02
C GLN A 97 -37.86 -29.74 3.74
N ARG A 98 -39.14 -29.77 3.37
CA ARG A 98 -40.11 -30.73 3.96
C ARG A 98 -39.74 -32.17 3.64
N ALA A 99 -39.34 -32.44 2.40
CA ALA A 99 -38.89 -33.77 1.99
C ALA A 99 -37.64 -34.20 2.78
N GLU A 100 -36.67 -33.29 2.96
CA GLU A 100 -35.47 -33.52 3.76
C GLU A 100 -35.79 -33.77 5.24
N LEU A 101 -36.63 -32.94 5.86
CA LEU A 101 -37.05 -33.09 7.25
C LEU A 101 -37.80 -34.40 7.48
N ALA A 102 -38.76 -34.73 6.61
CA ALA A 102 -39.50 -35.98 6.68
C ALA A 102 -38.59 -37.20 6.49
N TRP A 103 -37.56 -37.09 5.66
CA TRP A 103 -36.55 -38.13 5.52
C TRP A 103 -35.69 -38.28 6.77
N ALA A 104 -35.18 -37.18 7.33
CA ALA A 104 -34.37 -37.21 8.54
C ALA A 104 -35.15 -37.82 9.72
N ASP A 105 -36.44 -37.51 9.83
CA ASP A 105 -37.34 -38.12 10.80
C ASP A 105 -37.48 -39.64 10.61
N ARG A 106 -37.60 -40.13 9.36
CA ARG A 106 -37.61 -41.59 9.09
C ARG A 106 -36.32 -42.28 9.49
N VAL A 107 -35.16 -41.65 9.24
CA VAL A 107 -33.86 -42.22 9.66
C VAL A 107 -33.74 -42.22 11.18
N CYS A 108 -34.12 -41.12 11.86
CA CYS A 108 -34.20 -41.07 13.31
C CYS A 108 -35.11 -42.18 13.87
N ALA A 109 -36.28 -42.41 13.26
CA ALA A 109 -37.19 -43.48 13.66
C ALA A 109 -36.59 -44.88 13.46
N SER A 110 -35.90 -45.11 12.33
CA SER A 110 -35.21 -46.37 12.03
C SER A 110 -34.08 -46.66 13.03
N MET A 111 -33.19 -45.69 13.26
CA MET A 111 -32.11 -45.80 14.25
C MET A 111 -32.63 -46.03 15.67
N ARG A 112 -33.76 -45.42 16.03
CA ARG A 112 -34.43 -45.65 17.32
C ARG A 112 -35.01 -47.06 17.42
N SER A 113 -35.63 -47.56 16.36
CA SER A 113 -36.19 -48.93 16.31
C SER A 113 -35.07 -49.98 16.43
N ASP A 114 -33.95 -49.76 15.74
CA ASP A 114 -32.77 -50.63 15.78
C ASP A 114 -32.01 -50.55 17.11
N ARG A 115 -32.39 -49.64 18.02
CA ARG A 115 -31.76 -49.38 19.33
C ARG A 115 -30.24 -49.22 19.22
N VAL A 116 -29.80 -48.49 18.20
CA VAL A 116 -28.38 -48.35 17.88
C VAL A 116 -27.64 -47.62 19.00
N GLU A 117 -26.57 -48.23 19.50
CA GLU A 117 -25.62 -47.57 20.39
C GLU A 117 -24.54 -46.87 19.56
N TYR A 118 -24.05 -45.71 20.02
CA TYR A 118 -23.04 -44.94 19.31
C TYR A 118 -21.76 -45.75 19.04
N ALA A 119 -21.35 -46.59 19.99
CA ALA A 119 -20.14 -47.41 19.88
C ALA A 119 -20.22 -48.49 18.77
N THR A 120 -21.43 -48.91 18.40
CA THR A 120 -21.69 -49.97 17.41
C THR A 120 -22.47 -49.45 16.20
N LEU A 121 -22.52 -48.13 16.01
CA LEU A 121 -23.25 -47.49 14.92
C LEU A 121 -22.57 -47.81 13.59
N ASP A 122 -23.23 -48.65 12.78
CA ASP A 122 -22.90 -48.80 11.36
C ASP A 122 -23.46 -47.59 10.59
N ALA A 123 -22.64 -46.53 10.51
CA ALA A 123 -23.01 -45.31 9.81
C ALA A 123 -23.27 -45.56 8.32
N GLN A 124 -22.51 -46.48 7.68
CA GLN A 124 -22.60 -46.72 6.24
C GLN A 124 -23.98 -47.27 5.87
N LYS A 125 -24.55 -48.18 6.65
CA LYS A 125 -25.92 -48.69 6.46
C LYS A 125 -26.96 -47.57 6.31
N TYR A 126 -26.93 -46.57 7.18
CA TYR A 126 -27.88 -45.46 7.15
C TYR A 126 -27.50 -44.42 6.10
N LEU A 127 -26.21 -44.26 5.80
CA LEU A 127 -25.72 -43.39 4.75
C LEU A 127 -26.05 -43.92 3.35
N ASP A 128 -26.00 -45.22 3.10
CA ASP A 128 -26.37 -45.81 1.79
C ASP A 128 -27.88 -45.71 1.53
N THR A 129 -28.67 -45.52 2.58
CA THR A 129 -30.09 -45.19 2.46
C THR A 129 -30.30 -43.69 2.12
N LEU A 130 -29.25 -42.86 2.17
CA LEU A 130 -29.27 -41.51 1.60
C LEU A 130 -29.09 -41.60 0.09
N ASP A 131 -30.18 -41.63 -0.65
CA ASP A 131 -30.16 -41.30 -2.08
C ASP A 131 -30.04 -39.76 -2.24
N ARG A 132 -28.95 -39.20 -1.73
CA ARG A 132 -28.68 -37.77 -1.72
C ARG A 132 -27.80 -37.46 -2.93
N PRO A 133 -28.20 -36.55 -3.84
CA PRO A 133 -27.24 -35.96 -4.76
C PRO A 133 -26.18 -35.26 -3.91
N ALA A 134 -24.95 -35.76 -3.95
CA ALA A 134 -23.85 -35.37 -3.06
C ALA A 134 -23.43 -33.88 -3.15
N GLU A 135 -24.07 -33.08 -4.02
CA GLU A 135 -23.58 -31.77 -4.43
C GLU A 135 -24.56 -30.59 -4.19
N GLY A 136 -25.74 -30.81 -3.61
CA GLY A 136 -26.74 -29.75 -3.40
C GLY A 136 -26.66 -29.02 -2.03
N GLU A 137 -26.99 -27.71 -2.02
CA GLU A 137 -27.21 -26.86 -0.83
C GLU A 137 -28.47 -27.25 -0.03
N GLY A 138 -28.59 -28.52 0.37
CA GLY A 138 -29.69 -28.98 1.21
C GLY A 138 -29.65 -28.39 2.64
N TYR A 139 -30.79 -28.45 3.32
CA TYR A 139 -31.00 -27.97 4.70
C TYR A 139 -29.98 -28.58 5.68
N PHE A 140 -29.64 -29.87 5.50
CA PHE A 140 -28.65 -30.62 6.30
C PHE A 140 -27.26 -30.74 5.63
N SER A 141 -26.74 -29.67 5.02
CA SER A 141 -25.41 -29.70 4.37
C SER A 141 -24.25 -29.71 5.37
N LEU A 142 -23.42 -30.76 5.31
CA LEU A 142 -22.15 -30.90 6.07
C LEU A 142 -21.11 -29.83 5.69
N ARG A 143 -21.29 -29.14 4.57
CA ARG A 143 -20.42 -28.02 4.15
C ARG A 143 -20.48 -26.84 5.12
N LYS A 144 -21.52 -26.72 5.96
CA LYS A 144 -21.60 -25.72 7.03
C LYS A 144 -20.78 -26.09 8.28
N ASP A 145 -20.34 -27.34 8.41
CA ASP A 145 -19.51 -27.82 9.52
C ASP A 145 -18.00 -27.64 9.28
N SER A 146 -17.60 -27.11 8.12
CA SER A 146 -16.23 -26.65 7.92
C SER A 146 -15.95 -25.46 8.84
N THR A 147 -14.77 -25.44 9.49
CA THR A 147 -14.32 -24.35 10.38
C THR A 147 -14.75 -22.99 9.85
N PRO A 148 -15.41 -22.14 10.66
CA PRO A 148 -16.01 -20.90 10.19
C PRO A 148 -14.99 -20.10 9.39
N MET A 149 -15.26 -19.95 8.09
CA MET A 149 -14.38 -19.25 7.18
C MET A 149 -14.31 -17.79 7.62
N VAL A 150 -13.16 -17.40 8.17
CA VAL A 150 -13.05 -16.15 8.90
C VAL A 150 -12.99 -14.97 7.92
N ALA A 151 -14.09 -14.24 7.77
CA ALA A 151 -14.23 -13.07 6.90
C ALA A 151 -13.57 -11.81 7.50
N TYR A 152 -12.25 -11.67 7.32
CA TYR A 152 -11.51 -10.44 7.65
C TYR A 152 -10.77 -9.89 6.42
N PRO A 153 -11.48 -9.31 5.43
CA PRO A 153 -10.86 -8.86 4.18
C PRO A 153 -9.74 -7.85 4.40
N TRP A 154 -9.94 -6.86 5.29
CA TRP A 154 -8.92 -5.84 5.57
C TRP A 154 -7.65 -6.40 6.21
N ARG A 155 -7.77 -7.35 7.14
CA ARG A 155 -6.59 -7.98 7.75
C ARG A 155 -5.78 -8.76 6.72
N ARG A 156 -6.47 -9.45 5.80
CA ARG A 156 -5.83 -10.18 4.70
C ARG A 156 -5.13 -9.21 3.74
N PHE A 157 -5.80 -8.13 3.36
CA PHE A 157 -5.26 -7.09 2.48
C PHE A 157 -4.00 -6.44 3.08
N PHE A 158 -4.08 -5.92 4.31
CA PHE A 158 -2.93 -5.27 4.95
C PHE A 158 -1.79 -6.23 5.28
N ALA A 159 -2.09 -7.50 5.60
CA ALA A 159 -1.05 -8.52 5.73
C ALA A 159 -0.27 -8.71 4.43
N ARG A 160 -0.98 -8.82 3.29
CA ARG A 160 -0.39 -8.95 1.96
C ARG A 160 0.41 -7.71 1.58
N TRP A 161 -0.15 -6.52 1.81
CA TRP A 161 0.53 -5.25 1.56
C TRP A 161 1.85 -5.17 2.34
N LEU A 162 1.84 -5.56 3.61
CA LEU A 162 3.05 -5.55 4.44
C LEU A 162 4.10 -6.57 3.96
N ASP A 163 3.68 -7.76 3.54
CA ASP A 163 4.58 -8.77 2.98
C ASP A 163 5.26 -8.26 1.70
N LEU A 164 4.51 -7.64 0.78
CA LEU A 164 5.07 -7.04 -0.43
C LEU A 164 5.97 -5.85 -0.13
N PHE A 165 5.58 -4.99 0.82
CA PHE A 165 6.40 -3.86 1.24
C PHE A 165 7.73 -4.34 1.83
N LEU A 166 7.72 -5.40 2.65
CA LEU A 166 8.94 -6.02 3.18
C LEU A 166 9.86 -6.49 2.05
N TYR A 167 9.33 -7.21 1.05
CA TYR A 167 10.14 -7.67 -0.08
C TYR A 167 10.73 -6.50 -0.88
N GLY A 168 9.92 -5.48 -1.17
CA GLY A 168 10.36 -4.27 -1.84
C GLY A 168 11.46 -3.54 -1.06
N THR A 169 11.31 -3.37 0.25
CA THR A 169 12.33 -2.75 1.11
C THR A 169 13.65 -3.52 1.08
N LEU A 170 13.61 -4.85 1.14
CA LEU A 170 14.82 -5.68 1.08
C LEU A 170 15.54 -5.54 -0.26
N TRP A 171 14.80 -5.55 -1.38
CA TRP A 171 15.38 -5.34 -2.70
C TRP A 171 15.92 -3.94 -2.90
N SER A 172 15.20 -2.91 -2.41
CA SER A 172 15.68 -1.53 -2.46
C SER A 172 16.95 -1.37 -1.62
N ALA A 173 17.00 -1.92 -0.40
CA ALA A 173 18.20 -1.88 0.43
C ALA A 173 19.38 -2.58 -0.27
N PHE A 174 19.16 -3.76 -0.86
CA PHE A 174 20.20 -4.47 -1.61
C PHE A 174 20.67 -3.68 -2.86
N GLY A 175 19.73 -3.18 -3.67
CA GLY A 175 20.04 -2.40 -4.87
C GLY A 175 20.81 -1.11 -4.56
N LEU A 176 20.35 -0.36 -3.56
CA LEU A 176 20.95 0.92 -3.19
C LEU A 176 22.29 0.76 -2.46
N LEU A 177 22.37 -0.16 -1.48
CA LEU A 177 23.54 -0.26 -0.60
C LEU A 177 24.62 -1.20 -1.14
N VAL A 178 24.22 -2.30 -1.78
CA VAL A 178 25.18 -3.31 -2.27
C VAL A 178 25.50 -3.07 -3.72
N MET A 179 24.48 -2.96 -4.57
CA MET A 179 24.68 -2.78 -6.01
C MET A 179 24.99 -1.33 -6.40
N ARG A 180 24.80 -0.37 -5.48
CA ARG A 180 24.94 1.08 -5.74
C ARG A 180 24.14 1.53 -6.97
N PHE A 181 22.99 0.89 -7.19
CA PHE A 181 22.15 1.11 -8.36
C PHE A 181 20.91 1.91 -7.95
N ASN A 182 20.81 3.13 -8.46
CA ASN A 182 19.66 4.01 -8.29
C ASN A 182 18.89 4.08 -9.61
N PRO A 183 17.88 3.22 -9.82
CA PRO A 183 17.18 3.17 -11.09
C PRO A 183 16.31 4.43 -11.31
N PRO A 184 16.12 4.85 -12.56
CA PRO A 184 15.26 5.99 -12.88
C PRO A 184 13.80 5.74 -12.52
N ASP A 185 13.13 6.78 -12.04
CA ASP A 185 11.71 6.75 -11.74
C ASP A 185 10.89 6.83 -13.04
N ASN A 186 10.66 5.65 -13.62
CA ASN A 186 9.80 5.52 -14.79
C ASN A 186 8.91 4.27 -14.69
N LEU A 187 7.84 4.28 -15.47
CA LEU A 187 6.82 3.23 -15.44
C LEU A 187 7.41 1.83 -15.66
N PHE A 188 8.36 1.67 -16.59
CA PHE A 188 8.92 0.37 -16.92
C PHE A 188 9.71 -0.23 -15.77
N ILE A 189 10.60 0.55 -15.16
CA ILE A 189 11.38 0.15 -13.97
C ILE A 189 10.47 -0.12 -12.78
N ASN A 190 9.44 0.70 -12.58
CA ASN A 190 8.48 0.53 -11.49
C ASN A 190 7.68 -0.77 -11.65
N LEU A 191 7.28 -1.12 -12.87
CA LEU A 191 6.64 -2.41 -13.17
C LEU A 191 7.61 -3.57 -12.93
N LEU A 192 8.87 -3.48 -13.40
CA LEU A 192 9.87 -4.52 -13.19
C LEU A 192 10.10 -4.78 -11.69
N SER A 193 10.19 -3.70 -10.90
CA SER A 193 10.34 -3.77 -9.44
C SER A 193 9.13 -4.43 -8.79
N MET A 194 7.92 -4.07 -9.20
CA MET A 194 6.69 -4.71 -8.72
C MET A 194 6.66 -6.22 -9.04
N TYR A 195 6.97 -6.62 -10.27
CA TYR A 195 6.97 -8.04 -10.64
C TYR A 195 8.08 -8.84 -9.97
N ARG A 196 9.26 -8.24 -9.73
CA ARG A 196 10.31 -8.84 -8.89
C ARG A 196 9.80 -9.15 -7.49
N ASP A 197 9.01 -8.27 -6.88
CA ASP A 197 8.45 -8.48 -5.55
C ASP A 197 7.41 -9.63 -5.56
N TYR A 198 6.60 -9.74 -6.62
CA TYR A 198 5.71 -10.89 -6.83
C TYR A 198 6.46 -12.21 -7.04
N VAL A 199 7.56 -12.22 -7.82
CA VAL A 199 8.40 -13.41 -7.98
C VAL A 199 8.99 -13.83 -6.64
N THR A 200 9.45 -12.87 -5.85
CA THR A 200 9.95 -13.14 -4.48
C THR A 200 8.87 -13.76 -3.61
N MET A 201 7.65 -13.22 -3.65
CA MET A 201 6.48 -13.80 -2.97
C MET A 201 6.21 -15.24 -3.41
N LEU A 202 6.21 -15.53 -4.72
CA LEU A 202 5.96 -16.87 -5.26
C LEU A 202 7.00 -17.91 -4.81
N VAL A 203 8.22 -17.49 -4.49
CA VAL A 203 9.27 -18.39 -3.97
C VAL A 203 9.21 -18.51 -2.45
N VAL A 204 9.07 -17.37 -1.76
CA VAL A 204 9.22 -17.29 -0.29
C VAL A 204 7.93 -17.66 0.45
N GLU A 205 6.76 -17.22 -0.01
CA GLU A 205 5.50 -17.49 0.69
C GLU A 205 5.17 -18.98 0.82
N PRO A 206 5.33 -19.83 -0.21
CA PRO A 206 5.08 -21.27 -0.06
C PRO A 206 5.95 -21.92 1.01
N PHE A 207 7.21 -21.47 1.13
CA PHE A 207 8.11 -21.91 2.20
C PHE A 207 7.61 -21.50 3.58
N LEU A 208 7.23 -20.24 3.75
CA LEU A 208 6.72 -19.72 5.03
C LEU A 208 5.41 -20.40 5.46
N LEU A 209 4.50 -20.64 4.51
CA LEU A 209 3.22 -21.28 4.77
C LEU A 209 3.38 -22.77 5.11
N SER A 210 4.29 -23.49 4.43
CA SER A 210 4.54 -24.90 4.73
C SER A 210 5.29 -25.12 6.04
N THR A 211 6.20 -24.22 6.40
CA THR A 211 6.99 -24.31 7.63
C THR A 211 6.24 -23.79 8.87
N TRP A 212 5.59 -22.63 8.79
CA TRP A 212 4.97 -21.96 9.95
C TRP A 212 3.45 -21.83 9.86
N GLY A 213 2.89 -21.88 8.65
CA GLY A 213 1.46 -21.65 8.42
C GLY A 213 1.08 -20.17 8.33
N TYR A 214 2.05 -19.26 8.21
CA TYR A 214 1.81 -17.82 8.08
C TYR A 214 3.01 -17.11 7.44
N THR A 215 2.75 -15.94 6.86
CA THR A 215 3.76 -14.96 6.44
C THR A 215 3.96 -13.89 7.54
N PRO A 216 5.02 -13.07 7.51
CA PRO A 216 5.23 -12.00 8.50
C PRO A 216 4.01 -11.08 8.71
N GLY A 217 3.39 -10.61 7.63
CA GLY A 217 2.18 -9.79 7.69
C GLY A 217 1.00 -10.55 8.29
N LYS A 218 0.79 -11.82 7.88
CA LYS A 218 -0.28 -12.67 8.44
C LYS A 218 -0.06 -12.92 9.94
N TRP A 219 1.19 -13.16 10.35
CA TRP A 219 1.57 -13.35 11.76
C TRP A 219 1.26 -12.13 12.62
N ILE A 220 1.54 -10.92 12.11
CA ILE A 220 1.22 -9.66 12.80
C ILE A 220 -0.28 -9.56 13.06
N PHE A 221 -1.13 -9.93 12.10
CA PHE A 221 -2.58 -9.93 12.27
C PHE A 221 -3.14 -11.16 12.99
N GLY A 222 -2.30 -12.13 13.35
CA GLY A 222 -2.70 -13.39 13.99
C GLY A 222 -3.41 -14.36 13.05
N LEU A 223 -3.26 -14.17 11.74
CA LEU A 223 -3.80 -15.04 10.69
C LEU A 223 -2.87 -16.23 10.47
N GLN A 224 -3.47 -17.40 10.32
CA GLN A 224 -2.77 -18.64 9.95
C GLN A 224 -3.55 -19.33 8.83
N VAL A 225 -2.83 -19.94 7.90
CA VAL A 225 -3.41 -20.74 6.82
C VAL A 225 -3.23 -22.20 7.20
N ARG A 226 -4.33 -22.95 7.22
CA ARG A 226 -4.38 -24.36 7.62
C ARG A 226 -5.17 -25.16 6.58
N ASP A 227 -4.91 -26.45 6.51
CA ASP A 227 -5.77 -27.36 5.77
C ASP A 227 -7.13 -27.53 6.49
N PRO A 228 -8.12 -28.22 5.89
CA PRO A 228 -9.42 -28.46 6.52
C PRO A 228 -9.36 -29.24 7.84
N TYR A 229 -8.24 -29.93 8.10
CA TYR A 229 -7.99 -30.72 9.31
C TYR A 229 -7.17 -29.95 10.37
N GLY A 230 -6.89 -28.65 10.14
CA GLY A 230 -6.13 -27.80 11.05
C GLY A 230 -4.61 -27.98 11.02
N LYS A 231 -4.09 -28.81 10.10
CA LYS A 231 -2.64 -29.01 9.90
C LYS A 231 -2.04 -27.91 9.01
N LYS A 232 -0.70 -27.84 9.00
CA LYS A 232 0.03 -26.95 8.08
C LYS A 232 -0.11 -27.46 6.66
N LEU A 233 -0.10 -26.53 5.70
CA LEU A 233 -0.11 -26.87 4.29
C LEU A 233 1.17 -27.63 3.89
N GLY A 234 1.02 -28.63 3.03
CA GLY A 234 2.17 -29.18 2.30
C GLY A 234 2.75 -28.15 1.33
N TRP A 235 3.99 -28.37 0.87
CA TRP A 235 4.67 -27.48 -0.08
C TRP A 235 3.85 -27.22 -1.35
N THR A 236 3.31 -28.29 -1.95
CA THR A 236 2.53 -28.21 -3.19
C THR A 236 1.23 -27.43 -3.01
N ALA A 237 0.51 -27.67 -1.91
CA ALA A 237 -0.70 -26.94 -1.56
C ALA A 237 -0.42 -25.45 -1.31
N ALA A 238 0.67 -25.15 -0.59
CA ALA A 238 1.10 -23.77 -0.35
C ALA A 238 1.49 -23.03 -1.63
N MET A 239 2.18 -23.72 -2.56
CA MET A 239 2.53 -23.19 -3.88
C MET A 239 1.29 -22.92 -4.73
N SER A 240 0.42 -23.93 -4.89
CA SER A 240 -0.85 -23.82 -5.63
C SER A 240 -1.70 -22.66 -5.13
N ARG A 241 -1.87 -22.58 -3.81
CA ARG A 241 -2.58 -21.48 -3.14
C ARG A 241 -1.96 -20.13 -3.48
N THR A 242 -0.64 -19.99 -3.31
CA THR A 242 0.05 -18.70 -3.54
C THR A 242 -0.08 -18.25 -5.00
N TRP A 243 0.01 -19.19 -5.94
CA TRP A 243 -0.23 -18.95 -7.35
C TRP A 243 -1.66 -18.49 -7.64
N LEU A 244 -2.67 -19.14 -7.05
CA LEU A 244 -4.06 -18.75 -7.21
C LEU A 244 -4.36 -17.38 -6.59
N VAL A 245 -3.72 -17.03 -5.47
CA VAL A 245 -3.79 -15.67 -4.92
C VAL A 245 -3.20 -14.67 -5.90
N PHE A 246 -2.04 -14.94 -6.51
CA PHE A 246 -1.45 -14.05 -7.51
C PHE A 246 -2.35 -13.90 -8.76
N ALA A 247 -2.79 -15.01 -9.35
CA ALA A 247 -3.56 -14.99 -10.59
C ALA A 247 -5.00 -14.50 -10.39
N LYS A 248 -5.74 -15.09 -9.44
CA LYS A 248 -7.17 -14.81 -9.21
C LYS A 248 -7.39 -13.76 -8.10
N GLY A 249 -6.50 -13.60 -7.14
CA GLY A 249 -6.66 -12.58 -6.10
C GLY A 249 -6.14 -11.22 -6.52
N GLU A 250 -4.90 -11.18 -7.00
CA GLU A 250 -4.17 -9.97 -7.37
C GLU A 250 -4.32 -9.61 -8.87
N GLY A 251 -4.91 -10.50 -9.68
CA GLY A 251 -5.08 -10.25 -11.11
C GLY A 251 -3.76 -10.18 -11.87
N TYR A 252 -2.82 -11.06 -11.53
CA TYR A 252 -1.44 -11.03 -12.05
C TYR A 252 -0.68 -9.74 -11.73
N GLY A 253 -1.18 -8.88 -10.84
CA GLY A 253 -0.58 -7.57 -10.57
C GLY A 253 -0.74 -6.57 -11.72
N ILE A 254 -1.60 -6.84 -12.71
CA ILE A 254 -1.85 -5.91 -13.82
C ILE A 254 -2.51 -4.64 -13.27
N PRO A 255 -1.94 -3.44 -13.52
CA PRO A 255 -2.52 -2.19 -13.03
C PRO A 255 -3.99 -2.02 -13.42
N PHE A 256 -4.79 -1.46 -12.52
CA PHE A 256 -6.25 -1.29 -12.61
C PHE A 256 -7.06 -2.60 -12.58
N TYR A 257 -6.62 -3.64 -13.29
CA TYR A 257 -7.25 -4.96 -13.20
C TYR A 257 -7.07 -5.56 -11.79
N ASN A 258 -5.92 -5.36 -11.16
CA ASN A 258 -5.67 -5.74 -9.78
C ASN A 258 -6.67 -5.07 -8.81
N LEU A 259 -6.99 -3.79 -9.00
CA LEU A 259 -7.99 -3.07 -8.18
C LEU A 259 -9.38 -3.69 -8.33
N TYR A 260 -9.79 -4.00 -9.56
CA TYR A 260 -11.03 -4.74 -9.80
C TYR A 260 -11.03 -6.11 -9.12
N ARG A 261 -9.91 -6.85 -9.18
CA ARG A 261 -9.77 -8.15 -8.49
C ARG A 261 -9.77 -8.02 -6.97
N TYR A 262 -9.20 -6.96 -6.41
CA TYR A 262 -9.29 -6.67 -4.97
C TYR A 262 -10.74 -6.40 -4.56
N TYR A 263 -11.47 -5.58 -5.31
CA TYR A 263 -12.88 -5.33 -5.05
C TYR A 263 -13.70 -6.62 -5.11
N LYS A 264 -13.49 -7.45 -6.15
CA LYS A 264 -14.17 -8.74 -6.28
C LYS A 264 -13.84 -9.69 -5.12
N SER A 265 -12.57 -9.76 -4.72
CA SER A 265 -12.12 -10.60 -3.60
C SER A 265 -12.66 -10.10 -2.26
N TYR A 266 -12.77 -8.77 -2.10
CA TYR A 266 -13.40 -8.14 -0.94
C TYR A 266 -14.87 -8.51 -0.84
N ARG A 267 -15.63 -8.37 -1.92
CA ARG A 267 -17.06 -8.73 -2.00
C ARG A 267 -17.27 -10.20 -1.64
N ALA A 268 -16.60 -11.11 -2.33
CA ALA A 268 -16.68 -12.54 -2.05
C ALA A 268 -16.33 -12.87 -0.59
N CYS A 269 -15.28 -12.27 -0.03
CA CYS A 269 -14.90 -12.47 1.37
C CYS A 269 -15.94 -11.89 2.35
N ALA A 270 -16.52 -10.72 2.06
CA ALA A 270 -17.56 -10.10 2.88
C ALA A 270 -18.87 -10.89 2.85
N ASP A 271 -19.20 -11.45 1.68
CA ASP A 271 -20.36 -12.31 1.42
C ASP A 271 -20.12 -13.76 1.91
N CYS A 272 -18.96 -14.03 2.55
CA CYS A 272 -18.54 -15.34 3.06
C CYS A 272 -18.51 -16.45 1.99
N GLU A 273 -18.24 -16.08 0.74
CA GLU A 273 -18.04 -17.01 -0.37
C GLU A 273 -16.66 -17.64 -0.31
N THR A 274 -16.56 -18.92 -0.71
CA THR A 274 -15.27 -19.61 -0.79
C THR A 274 -14.45 -19.03 -1.92
N LEU A 275 -13.28 -18.48 -1.59
CA LEU A 275 -12.37 -17.95 -2.60
C LEU A 275 -11.64 -19.09 -3.33
N PRO A 276 -11.25 -18.92 -4.61
CA PRO A 276 -10.63 -19.99 -5.39
C PRO A 276 -9.34 -20.58 -4.80
N TRP A 277 -8.63 -19.82 -3.97
CA TRP A 277 -7.43 -20.26 -3.24
C TRP A 277 -7.73 -20.75 -1.82
N GLU A 278 -9.00 -20.95 -1.49
CA GLU A 278 -9.52 -21.40 -0.18
C GLU A 278 -10.34 -22.70 -0.28
N GLU A 279 -10.49 -23.28 -1.47
CA GLU A 279 -11.22 -24.55 -1.67
C GLU A 279 -10.63 -25.71 -0.86
N GLU A 280 -9.29 -25.76 -0.77
CA GLU A 280 -8.54 -26.81 -0.05
C GLU A 280 -7.85 -26.29 1.23
N CYS A 281 -8.12 -25.04 1.65
CA CYS A 281 -7.48 -24.48 2.85
C CYS A 281 -8.29 -23.33 3.47
N GLY A 282 -8.25 -23.23 4.80
CA GLY A 282 -8.96 -22.21 5.58
C GLY A 282 -8.02 -21.28 6.34
N TYR A 283 -8.53 -20.10 6.71
CA TYR A 283 -7.86 -19.23 7.66
C TYR A 283 -8.28 -19.56 9.09
N ALA A 284 -7.29 -19.78 9.96
CA ALA A 284 -7.46 -19.77 11.40
C ALA A 284 -6.98 -18.42 11.96
N ILE A 285 -7.72 -17.85 12.91
CA ILE A 285 -7.31 -16.64 13.61
C ILE A 285 -6.96 -16.95 15.07
N LYS A 286 -5.79 -16.50 15.52
CA LYS A 286 -5.36 -16.65 16.91
C LYS A 286 -6.08 -15.69 17.86
N ASP A 287 -6.13 -14.40 17.49
CA ASP A 287 -6.78 -13.35 18.26
C ASP A 287 -7.06 -12.10 17.42
N THR A 288 -8.12 -11.37 17.76
CA THR A 288 -8.55 -10.12 17.09
C THR A 288 -8.13 -8.86 17.84
N ARG A 289 -7.24 -8.95 18.83
CA ARG A 289 -6.92 -7.84 19.74
C ARG A 289 -6.41 -6.59 19.01
N ALA A 290 -6.81 -5.41 19.48
CA ALA A 290 -6.42 -4.12 18.89
C ALA A 290 -4.90 -3.90 18.81
N ARG A 291 -4.12 -4.48 19.73
CA ARG A 291 -2.63 -4.44 19.69
C ARG A 291 -2.03 -4.97 18.39
N ARG A 292 -2.75 -5.81 17.65
CA ARG A 292 -2.34 -6.36 16.35
C ARG A 292 -2.30 -5.25 15.28
N CYS A 293 -3.26 -4.32 15.33
CA CYS A 293 -3.27 -3.14 14.47
C CYS A 293 -2.11 -2.21 14.79
N TRP A 294 -1.82 -1.99 16.08
CA TRP A 294 -0.63 -1.24 16.49
C TRP A 294 0.68 -1.93 16.07
N GLY A 295 0.74 -3.25 16.15
CA GLY A 295 1.86 -4.04 15.63
C GLY A 295 2.06 -3.86 14.12
N PHE A 296 0.98 -3.78 13.34
CA PHE A 296 1.04 -3.45 11.91
C PHE A 296 1.59 -2.05 11.67
N VAL A 297 1.05 -1.03 12.37
CA VAL A 297 1.53 0.36 12.24
C VAL A 297 3.02 0.46 12.59
N GLY A 298 3.44 -0.18 13.68
CA GLY A 298 4.84 -0.23 14.08
C GLY A 298 5.73 -0.90 13.03
N ALA A 299 5.32 -2.05 12.49
CA ALA A 299 6.09 -2.74 11.46
C ALA A 299 6.18 -1.93 10.15
N ALA A 300 5.08 -1.32 9.72
CA ALA A 300 5.06 -0.45 8.55
C ALA A 300 5.97 0.77 8.74
N ALA A 301 5.94 1.40 9.92
CA ALA A 301 6.81 2.52 10.26
C ALA A 301 8.30 2.12 10.26
N VAL A 302 8.62 0.92 10.78
CA VAL A 302 10.00 0.39 10.75
C VAL A 302 10.47 0.15 9.32
N LEU A 303 9.65 -0.47 8.46
CA LEU A 303 10.02 -0.70 7.06
C LEU A 303 10.20 0.62 6.30
N PHE A 304 9.32 1.60 6.54
CA PHE A 304 9.45 2.93 5.96
C PHE A 304 10.72 3.64 6.44
N ALA A 305 11.02 3.60 7.74
CA ALA A 305 12.26 4.14 8.28
C ALA A 305 13.49 3.44 7.67
N LEU A 306 13.49 2.11 7.56
CA LEU A 306 14.58 1.36 6.94
C LEU A 306 14.79 1.73 5.47
N LEU A 307 13.72 1.97 4.72
CA LEU A 307 13.82 2.45 3.34
C LEU A 307 14.49 3.83 3.28
N LEU A 308 14.03 4.80 4.09
CA LEU A 308 14.62 6.14 4.16
C LEU A 308 16.09 6.10 4.60
N LEU A 309 16.40 5.27 5.59
CA LEU A 309 17.77 5.08 6.06
C LEU A 309 18.66 4.46 4.98
N SER A 310 18.15 3.52 4.20
CA SER A 310 18.89 2.92 3.09
C SER A 310 19.19 3.95 2.00
N ILE A 311 18.22 4.82 1.67
CA ILE A 311 18.41 5.90 0.69
C ILE A 311 19.44 6.91 1.20
N ALA A 312 19.30 7.37 2.45
CA ALA A 312 20.23 8.32 3.05
C ALA A 312 21.65 7.75 3.15
N GLN A 313 21.79 6.48 3.50
CA GLN A 313 23.09 5.82 3.61
C GLN A 313 23.73 5.54 2.25
N ALA A 314 22.93 5.24 1.22
CA ALA A 314 23.43 5.00 -0.13
C ALA A 314 24.01 6.25 -0.81
N GLN A 315 23.59 7.44 -0.39
CA GLN A 315 24.16 8.73 -0.83
C GLN A 315 25.53 9.03 -0.21
N MET A 316 26.02 8.21 0.72
CA MET A 316 27.32 8.46 1.32
C MET A 316 28.47 8.00 0.42
N PRO A 317 29.64 8.66 0.49
CA PRO A 317 30.82 8.28 -0.28
C PRO A 317 31.32 6.87 0.10
N ARG A 318 31.89 6.19 -0.90
CA ARG A 318 32.48 4.84 -0.77
C ARG A 318 33.77 4.87 0.03
N HIS A 319 34.69 5.76 -0.34
CA HIS A 319 35.95 5.96 0.37
C HIS A 319 35.76 6.98 1.49
N ARG A 320 36.28 6.67 2.68
CA ARG A 320 36.07 7.43 3.92
C ARG A 320 37.39 7.61 4.68
N GLY A 321 37.43 8.60 5.56
CA GLY A 321 38.65 9.05 6.23
C GLY A 321 39.53 9.88 5.29
N MET A 322 40.82 9.95 5.60
CA MET A 322 41.79 10.73 4.81
C MET A 322 41.96 10.15 3.39
N LEU A 323 41.51 10.92 2.41
CA LEU A 323 41.44 10.51 1.00
C LEU A 323 42.75 10.80 0.27
N THR A 324 43.11 9.93 -0.67
CA THR A 324 44.04 10.27 -1.77
C THR A 324 43.28 11.00 -2.88
N ALA A 325 43.99 11.64 -3.82
CA ALA A 325 43.37 12.26 -5.00
C ALA A 325 42.50 11.26 -5.78
N GLU A 326 43.01 10.05 -6.03
CA GLU A 326 42.27 8.98 -6.70
C GLU A 326 40.97 8.60 -5.97
N GLN A 327 41.04 8.47 -4.63
CA GLN A 327 39.87 8.12 -3.82
C GLN A 327 38.83 9.24 -3.79
N TYR A 328 39.27 10.50 -3.82
CA TYR A 328 38.38 11.66 -3.92
C TYR A 328 37.65 11.69 -5.26
N VAL A 329 38.39 11.59 -6.36
CA VAL A 329 37.82 11.54 -7.73
C VAL A 329 36.87 10.35 -7.88
N ALA A 330 37.24 9.19 -7.32
CA ALA A 330 36.36 8.02 -7.31
C ALA A 330 35.04 8.28 -6.57
N ASN A 331 35.08 8.99 -5.43
CA ASN A 331 33.86 9.40 -4.72
C ASN A 331 33.01 10.37 -5.55
N VAL A 332 33.62 11.39 -6.18
CA VAL A 332 32.91 12.36 -7.02
C VAL A 332 32.19 11.67 -8.16
N ASN A 333 32.89 10.85 -8.93
CA ASN A 333 32.33 10.13 -10.07
C ASN A 333 31.21 9.16 -9.66
N ASP A 334 31.41 8.43 -8.57
CA ASP A 334 30.43 7.48 -8.05
C ASP A 334 29.16 8.17 -7.53
N LEU A 335 29.30 9.30 -6.84
CA LEU A 335 28.17 10.09 -6.36
C LEU A 335 27.46 10.84 -7.48
N TYR A 336 28.20 11.39 -8.45
CA TYR A 336 27.63 12.03 -9.64
C TYR A 336 26.71 11.06 -10.36
N HIS A 337 27.23 9.89 -10.76
CA HIS A 337 26.44 8.87 -11.43
C HIS A 337 25.22 8.42 -10.59
N TYR A 338 25.38 8.30 -9.28
CA TYR A 338 24.30 7.86 -8.40
C TYR A 338 23.16 8.89 -8.29
N ILE A 339 23.50 10.19 -8.23
CA ILE A 339 22.53 11.27 -8.06
C ILE A 339 21.88 11.66 -9.39
N THR A 340 22.70 11.84 -10.44
CA THR A 340 22.22 12.28 -11.76
C THR A 340 21.66 11.14 -12.61
N GLN A 341 22.03 9.89 -12.28
CA GLN A 341 21.74 8.71 -13.09
C GLN A 341 22.31 8.83 -14.52
N SER A 342 23.34 9.66 -14.68
CA SER A 342 24.00 9.97 -15.94
C SER A 342 25.47 9.55 -15.93
N SER A 343 26.01 9.32 -17.13
CA SER A 343 27.43 9.03 -17.38
C SER A 343 28.00 9.96 -18.46
N ASP A 344 27.35 11.10 -18.67
CA ASP A 344 27.70 12.12 -19.66
C ASP A 344 29.00 12.85 -19.32
N GLN A 345 29.35 12.94 -18.04
CA GLN A 345 30.60 13.52 -17.58
C GLN A 345 31.36 12.57 -16.65
N VAL A 346 32.68 12.69 -16.65
CA VAL A 346 33.57 12.00 -15.71
C VAL A 346 34.68 12.94 -15.29
N MET A 347 35.05 12.93 -14.02
CA MET A 347 36.21 13.63 -13.50
C MET A 347 37.47 12.78 -13.68
N ASP A 348 38.53 13.38 -14.23
CA ASP A 348 39.86 12.79 -14.36
C ASP A 348 40.62 12.77 -13.03
N GLU A 349 41.82 12.16 -13.02
CA GLU A 349 42.66 12.06 -11.82
C GLU A 349 43.18 13.39 -11.29
N ASN A 350 43.17 14.44 -12.12
CA ASN A 350 43.63 15.79 -11.78
C ASN A 350 42.49 16.68 -11.28
N GLY A 351 41.24 16.19 -11.29
CA GLY A 351 40.06 16.93 -10.88
C GLY A 351 39.36 17.71 -12.01
N HIS A 352 39.72 17.47 -13.27
CA HIS A 352 39.07 18.09 -14.42
C HIS A 352 37.89 17.27 -14.93
N TRP A 353 36.83 17.94 -15.39
CA TRP A 353 35.69 17.25 -16.00
C TRP A 353 35.90 16.98 -17.50
N GLU A 354 35.69 15.73 -17.91
CA GLU A 354 35.69 15.28 -19.29
C GLU A 354 34.27 14.86 -19.73
N GLU A 355 33.81 15.36 -20.88
CA GLU A 355 32.56 14.93 -21.49
C GLU A 355 32.72 13.57 -22.19
N ARG A 356 31.83 12.62 -21.88
CA ARG A 356 31.77 11.29 -22.51
C ARG A 356 30.78 11.20 -23.66
N THR A 357 29.83 12.13 -23.73
CA THR A 357 28.80 12.18 -24.78
C THR A 357 28.67 13.59 -25.34
N ASN A 358 28.37 13.73 -26.64
CA ASN A 358 28.10 15.01 -27.31
C ASN A 358 26.72 15.60 -26.91
N THR A 359 26.45 15.69 -25.62
CA THR A 359 25.24 16.32 -25.08
C THR A 359 25.46 17.83 -25.05
N ILE A 360 24.67 18.57 -25.83
CA ILE A 360 24.72 20.04 -25.84
C ILE A 360 24.18 20.54 -24.49
N GLN A 361 25.04 21.15 -23.68
CA GLN A 361 24.59 21.90 -22.51
C GLN A 361 23.83 23.14 -22.99
N LEU A 362 22.53 23.21 -22.70
CA LEU A 362 21.67 24.32 -23.12
C LEU A 362 21.90 25.59 -22.28
N PHE A 363 22.37 25.44 -21.03
CA PHE A 363 22.65 26.52 -20.08
C PHE A 363 23.77 26.08 -19.10
N GLY A 364 24.74 26.97 -18.81
CA GLY A 364 25.86 26.72 -17.88
C GLY A 364 27.22 26.50 -18.57
N ASN A 365 28.32 26.73 -17.83
CA ASN A 365 29.71 26.61 -18.32
C ASN A 365 30.36 25.24 -18.00
N GLY A 366 29.56 24.17 -17.86
CA GLY A 366 30.05 22.89 -17.37
C GLY A 366 30.19 22.82 -15.85
N SER A 367 30.56 21.64 -15.34
CA SER A 367 30.87 21.47 -13.91
C SER A 367 32.27 22.05 -13.64
N PRO A 368 32.47 22.88 -12.59
CA PRO A 368 33.77 23.45 -12.30
C PRO A 368 34.76 22.36 -11.89
N ASP A 369 36.02 22.55 -12.28
CA ASP A 369 37.11 21.63 -11.92
C ASP A 369 37.46 21.73 -10.44
N HIS A 370 37.97 20.63 -9.88
CA HIS A 370 38.28 20.50 -8.47
C HIS A 370 39.80 20.53 -8.27
N GLN A 371 40.31 21.65 -7.74
CA GLN A 371 41.72 21.79 -7.39
C GLN A 371 42.00 21.12 -6.04
N LEU A 372 42.91 20.15 -6.02
CA LEU A 372 43.24 19.37 -4.82
C LEU A 372 44.56 19.85 -4.20
N THR A 373 44.54 20.17 -2.92
CA THR A 373 45.76 20.41 -2.12
C THR A 373 46.11 19.13 -1.37
N LEU A 374 47.37 18.68 -1.49
CA LEU A 374 47.86 17.44 -0.87
C LEU A 374 48.88 17.73 0.22
N ASN A 375 48.89 16.93 1.29
CA ASN A 375 49.98 16.91 2.27
C ASN A 375 51.18 16.08 1.78
N GLU A 376 52.24 16.00 2.60
CA GLU A 376 53.47 15.24 2.30
C GLU A 376 53.21 13.73 2.11
N GLU A 377 52.11 13.20 2.65
CA GLU A 377 51.71 11.79 2.51
C GLU A 377 50.81 11.54 1.27
N GLY A 378 50.55 12.56 0.45
CA GLY A 378 49.68 12.48 -0.73
C GLY A 378 48.18 12.42 -0.39
N LYS A 379 47.78 12.88 0.80
CA LYS A 379 46.38 12.98 1.25
C LYS A 379 45.81 14.35 0.98
N VAL A 380 44.55 14.41 0.56
CA VAL A 380 43.83 15.64 0.26
C VAL A 380 43.54 16.39 1.57
N THR A 381 44.08 17.60 1.70
CA THR A 381 43.86 18.51 2.83
C THR A 381 42.90 19.64 2.49
N ALA A 382 42.83 20.04 1.23
CA ALA A 382 41.85 21.00 0.76
C ALA A 382 41.37 20.69 -0.65
N VAL A 383 40.13 21.09 -0.93
CA VAL A 383 39.51 21.03 -2.25
C VAL A 383 38.92 22.39 -2.56
N THR A 384 39.31 22.96 -3.71
CA THR A 384 38.85 24.27 -4.16
C THR A 384 38.18 24.16 -5.53
N LEU A 385 36.97 24.70 -5.62
CA LEU A 385 36.24 24.89 -6.87
C LEU A 385 36.33 26.38 -7.22
N THR A 386 36.72 26.69 -8.45
CA THR A 386 36.76 28.06 -8.94
C THR A 386 35.96 28.18 -10.21
N GLU A 387 35.05 29.14 -10.24
CA GLU A 387 34.28 29.49 -11.42
C GLU A 387 34.55 30.96 -11.73
N GLU A 388 35.10 31.25 -12.91
CA GLU A 388 35.36 32.62 -13.37
C GLU A 388 34.68 32.82 -14.72
N VAL A 389 33.83 33.84 -14.79
CA VAL A 389 32.99 34.14 -15.95
C VAL A 389 33.10 35.63 -16.28
N LYS A 390 33.27 35.92 -17.58
CA LYS A 390 33.39 37.28 -18.12
C LYS A 390 32.38 37.49 -19.24
N GLY A 391 31.65 38.60 -19.21
CA GLY A 391 30.77 39.02 -20.31
C GLY A 391 29.52 38.17 -20.52
N GLN A 392 29.14 37.30 -19.59
CA GLN A 392 27.97 36.44 -19.75
C GLN A 392 26.71 37.11 -19.17
N GLN A 393 25.61 37.13 -19.93
CA GLN A 393 24.40 37.86 -19.54
C GLN A 393 23.63 37.21 -18.38
N VAL A 394 23.73 35.88 -18.26
CA VAL A 394 23.04 35.08 -17.24
C VAL A 394 24.00 34.04 -16.70
N ILE A 395 24.06 33.91 -15.38
CA ILE A 395 24.86 32.90 -14.67
C ILE A 395 23.95 32.11 -13.73
N SER A 396 24.02 30.78 -13.81
CA SER A 396 23.35 29.86 -12.87
C SER A 396 24.26 29.56 -11.70
N ASP A 397 23.70 29.42 -10.51
CA ASP A 397 24.46 28.94 -9.35
C ASP A 397 24.92 27.49 -9.52
N THR A 398 26.14 27.18 -9.07
CA THR A 398 26.77 25.86 -9.09
C THR A 398 26.53 25.07 -7.79
N THR A 399 25.38 25.29 -7.14
CA THR A 399 24.98 24.62 -5.88
C THR A 399 25.11 23.09 -5.96
N PHE A 400 24.71 22.47 -7.08
CA PHE A 400 24.86 21.02 -7.24
C PHE A 400 26.32 20.57 -7.14
N SER A 401 27.23 21.26 -7.84
CA SER A 401 28.66 20.94 -7.83
C SER A 401 29.28 21.16 -6.46
N LYS A 402 28.92 22.25 -5.77
CA LYS A 402 29.34 22.54 -4.38
C LYS A 402 28.87 21.43 -3.41
N GLN A 403 27.60 21.02 -3.51
CA GLN A 403 27.03 19.94 -2.70
C GLN A 403 27.68 18.59 -2.98
N LEU A 404 27.94 18.27 -4.25
CA LEU A 404 28.64 17.05 -4.67
C LEU A 404 30.06 17.01 -4.11
N ALA A 405 30.79 18.13 -4.18
CA ALA A 405 32.14 18.23 -3.64
C ALA A 405 32.15 18.09 -2.11
N ALA A 406 31.22 18.76 -1.41
CA ALA A 406 31.06 18.65 0.04
C ALA A 406 30.71 17.21 0.47
N LEU A 407 29.84 16.52 -0.26
CA LEU A 407 29.50 15.13 0.00
C LEU A 407 30.67 14.17 -0.28
N SER A 408 31.48 14.46 -1.30
CA SER A 408 32.61 13.62 -1.72
C SER A 408 33.83 13.76 -0.81
N PHE A 409 34.02 14.94 -0.21
CA PHE A 409 35.16 15.27 0.66
C PHE A 409 34.76 15.41 2.13
N ALA A 410 33.99 16.44 2.49
CA ALA A 410 33.70 16.76 3.89
C ALA A 410 32.92 15.62 4.60
N ALA A 411 31.95 15.01 3.92
CA ALA A 411 31.22 13.88 4.48
C ALA A 411 32.09 12.62 4.65
N ALA A 412 33.04 12.41 3.73
CA ALA A 412 33.97 11.27 3.75
C ALA A 412 34.99 11.39 4.88
N VAL A 413 35.62 12.56 5.00
CA VAL A 413 36.66 12.87 6.00
C VAL A 413 36.05 12.89 7.41
N GLY A 414 34.90 13.55 7.59
CA GLY A 414 34.18 13.58 8.86
C GLY A 414 33.49 12.27 9.25
N ASN A 415 33.68 11.18 8.47
CA ASN A 415 33.10 9.86 8.71
C ASN A 415 31.58 9.84 8.94
N TYR A 416 30.86 10.75 8.27
CA TYR A 416 29.42 10.86 8.44
C TYR A 416 28.70 9.60 7.92
N ASN A 417 27.64 9.18 8.61
CA ASN A 417 26.59 8.32 8.05
C ASN A 417 25.45 9.17 7.48
N GLY A 418 24.53 8.54 6.74
CA GLY A 418 23.43 9.25 6.07
C GLY A 418 22.60 10.12 7.02
N ILE A 419 22.36 9.68 8.26
CA ILE A 419 21.59 10.43 9.24
C ILE A 419 22.38 11.64 9.76
N SER A 420 23.63 11.41 10.17
CA SER A 420 24.47 12.47 10.72
C SER A 420 24.79 13.54 9.68
N TRP A 421 24.94 13.15 8.40
CA TRP A 421 25.14 14.09 7.31
C TRP A 421 23.90 14.95 7.07
N LEU A 422 22.72 14.34 6.95
CA LEU A 422 21.47 15.08 6.80
C LEU A 422 21.21 16.04 7.98
N ARG A 423 21.56 15.63 9.20
CA ARG A 423 21.43 16.49 10.39
C ARG A 423 22.48 17.59 10.48
N SER A 424 23.57 17.52 9.72
CA SER A 424 24.64 18.52 9.78
C SER A 424 24.21 19.88 9.23
N GLY A 425 23.17 19.94 8.39
CA GLY A 425 22.72 21.18 7.75
C GLY A 425 23.55 21.61 6.54
N VAL A 426 24.75 21.05 6.35
CA VAL A 426 25.73 21.50 5.34
C VAL A 426 25.14 21.66 3.93
N LEU A 427 24.35 20.69 3.45
CA LEU A 427 23.74 20.79 2.11
C LEU A 427 22.70 21.91 2.02
N ALA A 428 21.93 22.14 3.09
CA ALA A 428 20.96 23.22 3.16
C ALA A 428 21.67 24.57 3.23
N ASP A 429 22.70 24.70 4.07
CA ASP A 429 23.50 25.92 4.21
C ASP A 429 24.17 26.30 2.88
N ILE A 430 24.72 25.34 2.13
CA ILE A 430 25.27 25.57 0.78
C ILE A 430 24.19 26.07 -0.19
N SER A 431 22.98 25.51 -0.11
CA SER A 431 21.85 25.90 -0.97
C SER A 431 21.30 27.28 -0.64
N GLU A 432 21.30 27.66 0.64
CA GLU A 432 20.85 28.98 1.10
C GLU A 432 21.90 30.07 0.84
N GLY A 433 23.19 29.70 0.82
CA GLY A 433 24.30 30.62 0.59
C GLY A 433 24.36 31.24 -0.80
N GLY A 434 23.79 30.60 -1.83
CA GLY A 434 23.63 31.18 -3.17
C GLY A 434 24.90 31.85 -3.71
N PHE A 435 24.78 33.14 -4.08
CA PHE A 435 25.87 33.99 -4.58
C PHE A 435 26.49 34.92 -3.52
N GLU A 436 26.40 34.57 -2.25
CA GLU A 436 26.95 35.36 -1.14
C GLU A 436 28.17 34.69 -0.51
N ASP A 437 28.96 35.46 0.24
CA ASP A 437 30.06 34.95 1.04
C ASP A 437 29.53 34.23 2.28
N TYR A 438 30.08 33.04 2.57
CA TYR A 438 29.74 32.32 3.79
C TYR A 438 30.86 31.41 4.27
N THR A 439 30.75 30.98 5.53
CA THR A 439 31.62 29.97 6.14
C THR A 439 30.77 29.00 6.96
N ILE A 440 30.92 27.71 6.68
CA ILE A 440 30.20 26.60 7.33
C ILE A 440 31.22 25.65 7.94
N GLN A 441 30.91 25.11 9.11
CA GLN A 441 31.71 24.07 9.74
C GLN A 441 31.07 22.69 9.57
N ALA A 442 31.78 21.77 8.93
CA ALA A 442 31.37 20.38 8.69
C ALA A 442 32.34 19.42 9.41
N GLY A 443 32.22 19.33 10.74
CA GLY A 443 33.13 18.54 11.56
C GLY A 443 34.51 19.19 11.61
N ASP A 444 35.54 18.49 11.14
CA ASP A 444 36.92 19.00 11.06
C ASP A 444 37.20 19.74 9.74
N VAL A 445 36.19 19.87 8.87
CA VAL A 445 36.31 20.59 7.59
C VAL A 445 35.61 21.93 7.67
N THR A 446 36.34 23.00 7.37
CA THR A 446 35.78 24.34 7.19
C THR A 446 35.50 24.57 5.72
N ILE A 447 34.27 24.94 5.40
CA ILE A 447 33.80 25.23 4.04
C ILE A 447 33.60 26.73 3.90
N THR A 448 34.27 27.37 2.96
CA THR A 448 34.18 28.81 2.70
C THR A 448 33.80 29.06 1.26
N GLN A 449 32.85 29.97 1.04
CA GLN A 449 32.57 30.52 -0.28
C GLN A 449 32.92 32.01 -0.29
N THR A 450 33.65 32.44 -1.32
CA THR A 450 33.89 33.85 -1.61
C THR A 450 33.42 34.16 -3.02
N VAL A 451 32.63 35.22 -3.17
CA VAL A 451 32.00 35.63 -4.42
C VAL A 451 32.37 37.08 -4.72
N LEU A 452 32.94 37.30 -5.90
CA LEU A 452 33.14 38.61 -6.49
C LEU A 452 32.22 38.74 -7.70
N ARG A 453 31.25 39.65 -7.65
CA ARG A 453 30.34 39.94 -8.75
C ARG A 453 30.31 41.43 -9.06
N GLU A 454 30.45 41.77 -10.33
CA GLU A 454 30.38 43.13 -10.85
C GLU A 454 29.35 43.18 -11.99
N GLY A 455 28.41 44.13 -11.92
CA GLY A 455 27.42 44.33 -12.98
C GLY A 455 26.23 43.38 -12.98
N TYR A 456 26.07 42.53 -11.96
CA TYR A 456 24.98 41.55 -11.85
C TYR A 456 23.96 41.89 -10.76
N GLN A 457 22.71 41.46 -10.99
CA GLN A 457 21.61 41.45 -10.03
C GLN A 457 21.21 40.00 -9.72
N ASP A 458 21.05 39.68 -8.43
CA ASP A 458 20.59 38.37 -7.97
C ASP A 458 19.07 38.27 -8.04
N ALA A 459 18.58 37.21 -8.67
CA ALA A 459 17.17 36.88 -8.75
C ALA A 459 16.92 35.41 -8.42
N GLY A 460 17.48 34.93 -7.30
CA GLY A 460 17.08 33.65 -6.69
C GLY A 460 17.64 32.45 -7.44
N GLY A 461 18.94 32.21 -7.27
CA GLY A 461 19.67 31.12 -7.92
C GLY A 461 20.19 31.45 -9.32
N TRP A 462 19.92 32.67 -9.79
CA TRP A 462 20.41 33.21 -11.06
C TRP A 462 20.95 34.63 -10.88
N LEU A 463 22.08 34.92 -11.51
CA LEU A 463 22.57 36.28 -11.71
C LEU A 463 22.20 36.76 -13.11
N PHE A 464 21.60 37.94 -13.19
CA PHE A 464 21.27 38.62 -14.43
C PHE A 464 22.10 39.89 -14.57
N ALA A 465 22.61 40.15 -15.77
CA ALA A 465 23.27 41.43 -16.05
C ALA A 465 22.32 42.60 -15.75
N GLY A 466 22.83 43.64 -15.09
CA GLY A 466 22.06 44.84 -14.81
C GLY A 466 21.68 45.57 -16.10
N ASP A 467 20.48 46.15 -16.14
CA ASP A 467 20.00 46.95 -17.26
C ASP A 467 21.02 48.04 -17.60
N SER A 468 21.66 47.96 -18.78
CA SER A 468 22.66 48.91 -19.31
C SER A 468 24.12 48.72 -18.87
N VAL A 469 24.50 47.59 -18.26
CA VAL A 469 25.92 47.27 -18.01
C VAL A 469 26.56 46.67 -19.27
N PRO A 470 27.67 47.23 -19.81
CA PRO A 470 28.39 46.64 -20.94
C PRO A 470 28.96 45.26 -20.61
N GLU A 471 29.00 44.34 -21.57
CA GLU A 471 29.55 42.98 -21.37
C GLU A 471 30.98 42.97 -20.82
N GLU A 472 31.79 43.95 -21.22
CA GLU A 472 33.18 44.10 -20.75
C GLU A 472 33.30 44.41 -19.24
N GLN A 473 32.21 44.86 -18.60
CA GLN A 473 32.12 45.18 -17.18
C GLN A 473 31.41 44.08 -16.37
N LEU A 474 30.91 43.04 -17.04
CA LEU A 474 30.29 41.89 -16.39
C LEU A 474 31.38 40.91 -15.97
N TYR A 475 31.56 40.77 -14.65
CA TYR A 475 32.54 39.88 -14.07
C TYR A 475 31.94 39.11 -12.90
N TYR A 476 32.14 37.80 -12.90
CA TYR A 476 31.78 36.91 -11.80
C TYR A 476 32.92 35.98 -11.51
N ARG A 477 33.31 35.88 -10.25
CA ARG A 477 34.22 34.86 -9.75
C ARG A 477 33.69 34.30 -8.44
N MET A 478 33.62 32.98 -8.36
CA MET A 478 33.33 32.26 -7.13
C MET A 478 34.48 31.32 -6.80
N GLU A 479 34.87 31.32 -5.54
CA GLU A 479 35.84 30.39 -4.98
C GLU A 479 35.20 29.67 -3.79
N PHE A 480 34.99 28.36 -3.94
CA PHE A 480 34.42 27.50 -2.92
C PHE A 480 35.49 26.52 -2.45
N THR A 481 35.93 26.68 -1.21
CA THR A 481 37.06 25.96 -0.65
C THR A 481 36.63 25.16 0.58
N MET A 482 37.04 23.90 0.64
CA MET A 482 36.86 23.02 1.80
C MET A 482 38.26 22.67 2.33
N THR A 483 38.56 23.06 3.57
CA THR A 483 39.89 22.86 4.17
C THR A 483 39.77 22.07 5.46
N LEU A 484 40.64 21.07 5.62
CA LEU A 484 40.84 20.36 6.88
C LEU A 484 41.49 21.28 7.91
N GLN A 485 40.95 21.30 9.13
CA GLN A 485 41.63 21.93 10.26
C GLN A 485 42.84 21.09 10.66
N ASP A 486 43.97 21.78 10.90
CA ASP A 486 45.23 21.17 11.36
C ASP A 486 45.14 20.53 12.76
#